data_AF-A0AAU8FYM5-F1
#
_entry.id   AF-A0AAU8FYM5-F1
#
_cell.length_a   1.000
_cell.length_b   1.000
_cell.length_c   1.000
_cell.angle_alpha   90.00
_cell.angle_beta   90.00
_cell.angle_gamma   90.00
#
_symmetry.space_group_name_H-M   'P 1'
#
loop_
_entity.id
_entity.type
_entity.pdbx_description
1 polymer ?
#
loop_
_entity_poly.entity_id
_entity_poly.type
_entity_poly.pdbx_seq_one_letter_code
_entity_poly.pdbx_strand_id
1 'polypeptide(L)'
;MHRYAGRAVVVTASLVMMSFLGACGAAEDDMAAAPSPTGPSDSAVPEFTGPFAAEFEQAYRDTASDFARGVLADSVITDAEHAEMVELFTTCLAGKGIAFTGYNADGGFTTSSAPNPEETDALIDECSATSGEDAVGFLHDIMRTNPENRDWATIGAECLVEAGVVPADYGAEDYSQDNEGRFVELDTLPTDLQEALRSCSVDPLGILEQQQ
;
A
#
# COMPACT_ATOMS: atom_id res chain seq x y z
N MET A 1 38.57 -25.50 44.42
CA MET A 1 39.90 -26.01 44.01
C MET A 1 40.51 -25.01 43.02
N HIS A 2 41.82 -24.78 43.00
CA HIS A 2 42.52 -23.92 42.00
C HIS A 2 42.49 -24.61 40.61
N ARG A 3 42.69 -23.98 39.44
CA ARG A 3 43.71 -23.01 38.96
C ARG A 3 43.10 -22.15 37.82
N TYR A 4 43.36 -20.85 37.60
CA TYR A 4 44.60 -20.04 37.41
C TYR A 4 45.30 -20.14 36.03
N ALA A 5 45.07 -19.14 35.17
CA ALA A 5 45.97 -18.47 34.21
C ALA A 5 45.21 -17.23 33.67
N GLY A 6 45.69 -15.99 33.60
CA GLY A 6 47.06 -15.46 33.46
C GLY A 6 47.29 -15.11 31.97
N ARG A 7 47.56 -13.87 31.54
CA ARG A 7 48.33 -12.78 32.18
C ARG A 7 47.83 -11.38 31.73
N ALA A 8 48.09 -10.36 32.54
CA ALA A 8 47.99 -8.95 32.19
C ALA A 8 49.38 -8.34 31.89
N VAL A 9 49.44 -7.24 31.12
CA VAL A 9 50.49 -6.20 31.20
C VAL A 9 49.88 -4.83 30.91
N VAL A 10 50.09 -3.87 31.81
CA VAL A 10 49.84 -2.42 31.61
C VAL A 10 51.09 -1.68 32.08
N VAL A 11 51.83 -1.04 31.15
CA VAL A 11 53.07 -0.24 31.34
C VAL A 11 53.24 0.65 30.11
N THR A 12 53.51 1.97 30.12
CA THR A 12 53.36 3.07 31.11
C THR A 12 53.22 4.40 30.35
N ALA A 13 52.83 5.50 31.01
CA ALA A 13 52.76 6.83 30.40
C ALA A 13 54.14 7.44 30.02
N SER A 14 54.13 8.46 29.14
CA SER A 14 55.16 9.51 29.09
C SER A 14 54.54 10.82 28.57
N LEU A 15 54.56 11.86 29.40
CA LEU A 15 54.18 13.22 28.99
C LEU A 15 55.35 13.88 28.26
N VAL A 16 55.05 14.67 27.22
CA VAL A 16 55.91 15.78 26.80
C VAL A 16 55.06 17.03 26.76
N MET A 17 55.37 17.97 27.65
CA MET A 17 54.71 19.27 27.77
C MET A 17 55.70 20.32 27.27
N MET A 18 55.38 20.97 26.15
CA MET A 18 56.16 22.08 25.60
C MET A 18 55.25 23.31 25.46
N SER A 19 55.48 24.31 26.29
CA SER A 19 54.76 25.60 26.25
C SER A 19 55.73 26.70 25.86
N PHE A 20 55.45 27.44 24.78
CA PHE A 20 55.98 28.79 24.58
C PHE A 20 54.93 29.68 23.91
N LEU A 21 55.00 30.98 24.19
CA LEU A 21 53.89 31.91 24.04
C LEU A 21 53.89 32.67 22.70
N GLY A 22 52.68 32.90 22.18
CA GLY A 22 52.23 34.26 21.86
C GLY A 22 52.54 34.86 20.48
N ALA A 23 51.49 35.03 19.68
CA ALA A 23 51.33 36.16 18.75
C ALA A 23 49.84 36.45 18.54
N CYS A 24 49.43 37.73 18.60
CA CYS A 24 48.09 38.16 18.20
C CYS A 24 48.05 38.40 16.68
N GLY A 25 46.91 38.10 16.06
CA GLY A 25 46.65 38.46 14.66
C GLY A 25 45.30 37.92 14.21
N ALA A 26 44.27 38.76 14.24
CA ALA A 26 42.98 38.49 13.63
C ALA A 26 42.92 39.19 12.26
N ALA A 27 42.65 38.43 11.20
CA ALA A 27 42.17 38.91 9.91
C ALA A 27 41.62 37.70 9.13
N GLU A 28 40.30 37.56 9.24
CA GLU A 28 39.35 36.93 8.32
C GLU A 28 39.91 36.34 7.01
N ASP A 29 39.84 35.01 6.87
CA ASP A 29 39.94 34.30 5.59
C ASP A 29 38.54 33.77 5.23
N ASP A 30 37.94 34.35 4.19
CA ASP A 30 36.58 34.03 3.70
C ASP A 30 36.61 32.73 2.89
N MET A 31 36.81 31.61 3.58
CA MET A 31 36.84 30.29 2.99
C MET A 31 35.40 29.82 2.71
N ALA A 32 34.91 30.15 1.51
CA ALA A 32 33.61 29.73 1.01
C ALA A 32 33.37 28.23 1.26
N ALA A 33 32.45 27.93 2.17
CA ALA A 33 32.08 26.56 2.48
C ALA A 33 31.50 25.89 1.23
N ALA A 34 32.11 24.79 0.80
CA ALA A 34 31.51 23.95 -0.23
C ALA A 34 30.12 23.49 0.25
N PRO A 35 29.08 23.54 -0.60
CA PRO A 35 27.79 22.99 -0.22
C PRO A 35 27.97 21.50 0.03
N SER A 36 27.70 21.07 1.26
CA SER A 36 27.57 19.65 1.58
C SER A 36 26.54 19.03 0.62
N PRO A 37 26.74 17.81 0.11
CA PRO A 37 25.69 17.13 -0.61
C PRO A 37 24.51 16.99 0.34
N THR A 38 23.38 17.59 -0.03
CA THR A 38 22.09 17.32 0.62
C THR A 38 21.91 15.80 0.65
N GLY A 39 21.43 15.28 1.78
CA GLY A 39 21.03 13.88 1.85
C GLY A 39 19.96 13.56 0.79
N PRO A 40 19.56 12.29 0.64
CA PRO A 40 18.40 11.96 -0.20
C PRO A 40 17.26 12.90 0.19
N SER A 41 16.67 13.54 -0.81
CA SER A 41 15.52 14.40 -0.60
C SER A 41 14.37 13.51 -0.13
N ASP A 42 14.13 13.51 1.19
CA ASP A 42 12.83 13.18 1.74
C ASP A 42 11.83 14.14 1.09
N SER A 43 11.21 13.68 -0.01
CA SER A 43 10.04 14.32 -0.58
C SER A 43 9.02 14.39 0.55
N ALA A 44 8.75 15.60 1.03
CA ALA A 44 7.84 15.79 2.15
C ALA A 44 6.50 15.15 1.78
N VAL A 45 6.05 14.21 2.62
CA VAL A 45 4.79 13.51 2.40
C VAL A 45 3.65 14.55 2.37
N PRO A 46 2.79 14.54 1.34
CA PRO A 46 1.67 15.48 1.21
C PRO A 46 0.72 15.48 2.42
N GLU A 47 -0.07 16.54 2.54
CA GLU A 47 -1.23 16.55 3.43
C GLU A 47 -2.42 15.94 2.67
N PHE A 48 -2.88 14.78 3.11
CA PHE A 48 -4.00 14.08 2.48
C PHE A 48 -5.34 14.46 3.12
N THR A 49 -6.41 14.41 2.34
CA THR A 49 -7.75 14.86 2.76
C THR A 49 -8.85 13.92 2.29
N GLY A 50 -10.05 14.06 2.88
CA GLY A 50 -11.21 13.23 2.56
C GLY A 50 -11.29 11.92 3.36
N PRO A 51 -12.28 11.05 3.07
CA PRO A 51 -12.56 9.84 3.85
C PRO A 51 -11.43 8.80 3.84
N PHE A 52 -10.61 8.79 2.78
CA PHE A 52 -9.49 7.85 2.57
C PHE A 52 -8.11 8.45 2.88
N ALA A 53 -8.04 9.57 3.61
CA ALA A 53 -6.79 10.31 3.81
C ALA A 53 -5.66 9.46 4.44
N ALA A 54 -5.98 8.50 5.31
CA ALA A 54 -5.00 7.62 5.93
C ALA A 54 -4.47 6.56 4.94
N GLU A 55 -5.34 6.06 4.09
CA GLU A 55 -5.07 5.07 3.05
C GLU A 55 -4.24 5.68 1.92
N PHE A 56 -4.53 6.92 1.50
CA PHE A 56 -3.67 7.69 0.60
C PHE A 56 -2.28 7.93 1.21
N GLU A 57 -2.19 8.30 2.50
CA GLU A 57 -0.89 8.48 3.17
C GLU A 57 -0.09 7.17 3.20
N GLN A 58 -0.75 6.06 3.52
CA GLN A 58 -0.12 4.74 3.53
C GLN A 58 0.37 4.34 2.14
N ALA A 59 -0.51 4.37 1.13
CA ALA A 59 -0.17 4.01 -0.25
C ALA A 59 0.97 4.87 -0.82
N TYR A 60 0.99 6.18 -0.51
CA TYR A 60 2.07 7.09 -0.94
C TYR A 60 3.42 6.74 -0.30
N ARG A 61 3.41 6.33 0.98
CA ARG A 61 4.62 5.92 1.72
C ARG A 61 5.16 4.56 1.28
N ASP A 62 4.25 3.61 1.04
CA ASP A 62 4.60 2.21 0.81
C ASP A 62 4.90 1.91 -0.67
N THR A 63 4.31 2.64 -1.62
CA THR A 63 4.50 2.37 -3.06
C THR A 63 5.93 2.63 -3.54
N ALA A 64 6.44 1.72 -4.37
CA ALA A 64 7.70 1.86 -5.10
C ALA A 64 7.56 2.68 -6.40
N SER A 65 6.33 2.85 -6.91
CA SER A 65 6.05 3.51 -8.18
C SER A 65 6.06 5.04 -8.05
N ASP A 66 6.99 5.70 -8.77
CA ASP A 66 7.03 7.17 -8.87
C ASP A 66 5.76 7.72 -9.56
N PHE A 67 5.14 6.94 -10.45
CA PHE A 67 3.85 7.26 -11.05
C PHE A 67 2.75 7.27 -9.98
N ALA A 68 2.66 6.22 -9.14
CA ALA A 68 1.67 6.15 -8.07
C ALA A 68 1.83 7.30 -7.06
N ARG A 69 3.07 7.64 -6.66
CA ARG A 69 3.31 8.82 -5.81
C ARG A 69 2.85 10.13 -6.47
N GLY A 70 2.94 10.22 -7.80
CA GLY A 70 2.40 11.37 -8.54
C GLY A 70 0.89 11.47 -8.44
N VAL A 71 0.19 10.39 -8.75
CA VAL A 71 -1.29 10.30 -8.71
C VAL A 71 -1.84 10.54 -7.30
N LEU A 72 -1.28 9.86 -6.29
CA LEU A 72 -1.82 9.93 -4.93
C LEU A 72 -1.69 11.32 -4.29
N ALA A 73 -0.79 12.19 -4.79
CA ALA A 73 -0.31 13.38 -4.09
C ALA A 73 -1.36 14.46 -3.78
N ASP A 74 -2.54 14.45 -4.43
CA ASP A 74 -3.63 15.42 -4.19
C ASP A 74 -4.89 14.81 -3.55
N SER A 75 -4.84 13.54 -3.13
CA SER A 75 -5.97 12.75 -2.59
C SER A 75 -7.09 12.46 -3.58
N VAL A 76 -6.85 12.55 -4.89
CA VAL A 76 -7.79 12.20 -5.95
C VAL A 76 -7.16 11.17 -6.88
N ILE A 77 -7.95 10.20 -7.35
CA ILE A 77 -7.56 9.32 -8.45
C ILE A 77 -8.59 9.48 -9.55
N THR A 78 -8.18 10.06 -10.68
CA THR A 78 -9.07 10.22 -11.83
C THR A 78 -9.09 8.96 -12.70
N ASP A 79 -10.16 8.78 -13.48
CA ASP A 79 -10.25 7.69 -14.46
C ASP A 79 -9.13 7.72 -15.51
N ALA A 80 -8.54 8.90 -15.76
CA ALA A 80 -7.40 9.04 -16.67
C ALA A 80 -6.10 8.49 -16.07
N GLU A 81 -5.84 8.78 -14.80
CA GLU A 81 -4.69 8.25 -14.06
C GLU A 81 -4.84 6.74 -13.81
N HIS A 82 -6.05 6.29 -13.49
CA HIS A 82 -6.34 4.86 -13.44
C HIS A 82 -6.08 4.20 -14.81
N ALA A 83 -6.54 4.79 -15.92
CA ALA A 83 -6.26 4.25 -17.26
C ALA A 83 -4.76 4.22 -17.61
N GLU A 84 -3.97 5.22 -17.21
CA GLU A 84 -2.52 5.22 -17.39
C GLU A 84 -1.84 4.13 -16.55
N MET A 85 -2.26 3.92 -15.30
CA MET A 85 -1.83 2.79 -14.46
C MET A 85 -2.09 1.45 -15.17
N VAL A 86 -3.29 1.26 -15.72
CA VAL A 86 -3.65 0.01 -16.42
C VAL A 86 -2.79 -0.21 -17.68
N GLU A 87 -2.41 0.84 -18.40
CA GLU A 87 -1.47 0.74 -19.53
C GLU A 87 -0.06 0.33 -19.04
N LEU A 88 0.43 0.90 -17.94
CA LEU A 88 1.71 0.52 -17.33
C LEU A 88 1.71 -0.95 -16.86
N PHE A 89 0.65 -1.38 -16.16
CA PHE A 89 0.50 -2.74 -15.66
C PHE A 89 0.43 -3.76 -16.81
N THR A 90 -0.44 -3.49 -17.80
CA THR A 90 -0.58 -4.31 -19.02
C THR A 90 0.74 -4.43 -19.77
N THR A 91 1.49 -3.33 -19.89
CA THR A 91 2.80 -3.30 -20.55
C THR A 91 3.85 -4.13 -19.82
N CYS A 92 3.88 -4.06 -18.48
CA CYS A 92 4.78 -4.87 -17.67
C CYS A 92 4.47 -6.36 -17.83
N LEU A 93 3.20 -6.76 -17.65
CA LEU A 93 2.76 -8.16 -17.78
C LEU A 93 3.09 -8.72 -19.17
N ALA A 94 2.80 -7.96 -20.23
CA ALA A 94 3.12 -8.36 -21.60
C ALA A 94 4.65 -8.57 -21.81
N GLY A 95 5.48 -7.75 -21.16
CA GLY A 95 6.94 -7.91 -21.12
C GLY A 95 7.41 -9.19 -20.42
N LYS A 96 6.63 -9.75 -19.49
CA LYS A 96 6.87 -11.05 -18.84
C LYS A 96 6.22 -12.23 -19.58
N GLY A 97 5.52 -11.98 -20.69
CA GLY A 97 4.75 -12.99 -21.43
C GLY A 97 3.40 -13.35 -20.79
N ILE A 98 2.89 -12.50 -19.90
CA ILE A 98 1.58 -12.60 -19.26
C ILE A 98 0.60 -11.67 -20.01
N ALA A 99 -0.59 -12.18 -20.37
CA ALA A 99 -1.64 -11.36 -20.94
C ALA A 99 -2.59 -10.86 -19.84
N PHE A 100 -2.75 -9.55 -19.71
CA PHE A 100 -3.84 -8.95 -18.93
C PHE A 100 -5.16 -9.12 -19.68
N THR A 101 -6.23 -9.56 -19.01
CA THR A 101 -7.55 -9.74 -19.65
C THR A 101 -8.60 -8.72 -19.21
N GLY A 102 -8.28 -7.87 -18.23
CA GLY A 102 -9.18 -6.86 -17.66
C GLY A 102 -9.46 -7.06 -16.17
N TYR A 103 -10.06 -6.03 -15.58
CA TYR A 103 -10.67 -6.11 -14.26
C TYR A 103 -12.02 -6.84 -14.33
N ASN A 104 -12.31 -7.54 -13.24
CA ASN A 104 -13.59 -8.14 -12.94
C ASN A 104 -14.50 -7.07 -12.30
N ALA A 105 -15.74 -7.44 -11.96
CA ALA A 105 -16.67 -6.53 -11.28
C ALA A 105 -16.37 -6.36 -9.78
N ASP A 106 -15.56 -7.23 -9.19
CA ASP A 106 -15.22 -7.29 -7.76
C ASP A 106 -13.87 -6.61 -7.44
N GLY A 107 -13.43 -5.66 -8.28
CA GLY A 107 -12.13 -4.97 -8.16
C GLY A 107 -10.91 -5.84 -8.50
N GLY A 108 -11.03 -7.17 -8.45
CA GLY A 108 -9.98 -8.09 -8.86
C GLY A 108 -9.71 -8.05 -10.37
N PHE A 109 -8.60 -8.66 -10.81
CA PHE A 109 -8.26 -8.76 -12.23
C PHE A 109 -7.94 -10.19 -12.66
N THR A 110 -7.98 -10.42 -13.97
CA THR A 110 -7.67 -11.72 -14.57
C THR A 110 -6.49 -11.62 -15.54
N THR A 111 -5.58 -12.61 -15.50
CA THR A 111 -4.43 -12.74 -16.39
C THR A 111 -4.30 -14.15 -16.98
N SER A 112 -3.44 -14.32 -17.99
CA SER A 112 -2.88 -15.64 -18.30
C SER A 112 -1.83 -16.05 -17.27
N SER A 113 -1.43 -17.33 -17.28
CA SER A 113 -0.18 -17.74 -16.63
C SER A 113 1.06 -17.20 -17.37
N ALA A 114 2.18 -17.12 -16.67
CA ALA A 114 3.48 -16.85 -17.26
C ALA A 114 4.02 -18.07 -18.05
N PRO A 115 5.05 -17.90 -18.92
CA PRO A 115 5.69 -19.01 -19.61
C PRO A 115 6.31 -20.07 -18.69
N ASN A 116 6.77 -19.66 -17.49
CA ASN A 116 7.01 -20.56 -16.36
C ASN A 116 5.86 -20.37 -15.34
N PRO A 117 4.92 -21.33 -15.20
CA PRO A 117 3.79 -21.17 -14.30
C PRO A 117 4.18 -20.90 -12.84
N GLU A 118 5.29 -21.48 -12.37
CA GLU A 118 5.80 -21.35 -10.99
C GLU A 118 6.26 -19.92 -10.63
N GLU A 119 6.47 -19.06 -11.64
CA GLU A 119 6.87 -17.65 -11.46
C GLU A 119 5.70 -16.67 -11.62
N THR A 120 4.49 -17.14 -12.00
CA THR A 120 3.37 -16.27 -12.40
C THR A 120 3.04 -15.23 -11.34
N ASP A 121 2.81 -15.65 -10.10
CA ASP A 121 2.36 -14.75 -9.02
C ASP A 121 3.43 -13.69 -8.71
N ALA A 122 4.70 -14.10 -8.56
CA ALA A 122 5.80 -13.19 -8.29
C ALA A 122 6.05 -12.17 -9.44
N LEU A 123 5.74 -12.53 -10.68
CA LEU A 123 5.82 -11.63 -11.84
C LEU A 123 4.62 -10.69 -11.92
N ILE A 124 3.44 -11.11 -11.44
CA ILE A 124 2.27 -10.25 -11.28
C ILE A 124 2.53 -9.25 -10.15
N ASP A 125 3.00 -9.70 -8.99
CA ASP A 125 3.37 -8.85 -7.85
C ASP A 125 4.41 -7.78 -8.25
N GLU A 126 5.46 -8.17 -8.99
CA GLU A 126 6.47 -7.24 -9.52
C GLU A 126 5.82 -6.18 -10.43
N CYS A 127 4.92 -6.60 -11.33
CA CYS A 127 4.25 -5.69 -12.24
C CYS A 127 3.22 -4.79 -11.54
N SER A 128 2.51 -5.29 -10.53
CA SER A 128 1.56 -4.51 -9.75
C SER A 128 2.28 -3.38 -9.01
N ALA A 129 3.30 -3.72 -8.20
CA ALA A 129 4.07 -2.75 -7.43
C ALA A 129 4.87 -1.73 -8.28
N THR A 130 5.31 -2.11 -9.49
CA THR A 130 6.07 -1.21 -10.38
C THR A 130 5.20 -0.33 -11.26
N SER A 131 4.01 -0.79 -11.65
CA SER A 131 3.00 0.07 -12.30
C SER A 131 2.28 0.98 -11.30
N GLY A 132 2.17 0.54 -10.04
CA GLY A 132 1.39 1.20 -9.01
C GLY A 132 -0.06 0.72 -8.96
N GLU A 133 -0.35 -0.49 -9.44
CA GLU A 133 -1.69 -1.09 -9.41
C GLU A 133 -2.12 -1.41 -7.97
N ASP A 134 -1.21 -1.93 -7.15
CA ASP A 134 -1.37 -2.16 -5.70
C ASP A 134 -1.80 -0.92 -4.92
N ALA A 135 -1.37 0.26 -5.38
CA ALA A 135 -1.62 1.54 -4.73
C ALA A 135 -2.81 2.30 -5.36
N VAL A 136 -2.80 2.47 -6.68
CA VAL A 136 -3.77 3.31 -7.43
C VAL A 136 -5.01 2.52 -7.84
N GLY A 137 -4.86 1.26 -8.26
CA GLY A 137 -5.97 0.40 -8.68
C GLY A 137 -6.91 0.08 -7.52
N PHE A 138 -6.34 -0.42 -6.42
CA PHE A 138 -7.08 -0.71 -5.19
C PHE A 138 -7.83 0.53 -4.66
N LEU A 139 -7.17 1.70 -4.57
CA LEU A 139 -7.81 2.92 -4.08
C LEU A 139 -8.92 3.42 -5.03
N HIS A 140 -8.73 3.37 -6.35
CA HIS A 140 -9.77 3.79 -7.32
C HIS A 140 -11.06 2.96 -7.17
N ASP A 141 -10.93 1.65 -6.99
CA ASP A 141 -12.08 0.76 -6.89
C ASP A 141 -12.86 0.94 -5.57
N ILE A 142 -12.16 0.94 -4.42
CA ILE A 142 -12.83 1.10 -3.11
C ILE A 142 -13.45 2.50 -2.94
N MET A 143 -12.87 3.53 -3.54
CA MET A 143 -13.45 4.88 -3.52
C MET A 143 -14.73 4.98 -4.36
N ARG A 144 -14.89 4.15 -5.40
CA ARG A 144 -16.08 4.14 -6.26
C ARG A 144 -17.23 3.31 -5.71
N THR A 145 -16.92 2.29 -4.92
CA THR A 145 -17.90 1.40 -4.24
C THR A 145 -18.26 1.86 -2.82
N ASN A 146 -17.36 2.60 -2.15
CA ASN A 146 -17.52 3.06 -0.78
C ASN A 146 -16.93 4.48 -0.55
N PRO A 147 -17.44 5.53 -1.23
CA PRO A 147 -16.83 6.86 -1.27
C PRO A 147 -16.67 7.55 0.09
N GLU A 148 -17.50 7.20 1.08
CA GLU A 148 -17.47 7.77 2.43
C GLU A 148 -16.59 6.94 3.41
N ASN A 149 -15.84 5.95 2.92
CA ASN A 149 -15.02 5.02 3.71
C ASN A 149 -15.78 4.44 4.92
N ARG A 150 -17.00 3.94 4.66
CA ARG A 150 -17.85 3.29 5.66
C ARG A 150 -17.24 1.93 6.03
N ASP A 151 -17.47 1.48 7.26
CA ASP A 151 -17.06 0.14 7.68
C ASP A 151 -17.65 -0.96 6.77
N TRP A 152 -16.77 -1.78 6.19
CA TRP A 152 -17.14 -2.80 5.19
C TRP A 152 -18.10 -3.85 5.75
N ALA A 153 -17.94 -4.26 7.00
CA ALA A 153 -18.84 -5.22 7.64
C ALA A 153 -20.24 -4.62 7.88
N THR A 154 -20.31 -3.33 8.22
CA THR A 154 -21.57 -2.58 8.35
C THR A 154 -22.32 -2.50 7.03
N ILE A 155 -21.66 -2.08 5.94
CA ILE A 155 -22.34 -1.92 4.64
C ILE A 155 -22.68 -3.27 3.98
N GLY A 156 -21.85 -4.30 4.19
CA GLY A 156 -22.16 -5.67 3.80
C GLY A 156 -23.39 -6.22 4.55
N ALA A 157 -23.48 -6.00 5.87
CA ALA A 157 -24.65 -6.36 6.66
C ALA A 157 -25.92 -5.62 6.20
N GLU A 158 -25.85 -4.30 6.00
CA GLU A 158 -26.96 -3.48 5.49
C GLU A 158 -27.49 -4.01 4.15
N CYS A 159 -26.59 -4.33 3.20
CA CYS A 159 -26.96 -4.88 1.89
C CYS A 159 -27.63 -6.27 1.99
N LEU A 160 -27.12 -7.18 2.83
CA LEU A 160 -27.76 -8.49 3.03
C LEU A 160 -29.15 -8.36 3.68
N VAL A 161 -29.35 -7.40 4.58
CA VAL A 161 -30.65 -7.08 5.19
C VAL A 161 -31.62 -6.53 4.14
N GLU A 162 -31.17 -5.62 3.27
CA GLU A 162 -32.00 -5.07 2.18
C GLU A 162 -32.38 -6.14 1.15
N ALA A 163 -31.45 -7.06 0.83
CA ALA A 163 -31.73 -8.24 0.00
C ALA A 163 -32.70 -9.25 0.66
N GLY A 164 -32.96 -9.13 1.96
CA GLY A 164 -33.90 -9.98 2.70
C GLY A 164 -33.40 -11.41 2.97
N VAL A 165 -32.10 -11.67 2.81
CA VAL A 165 -31.48 -13.01 2.97
C VAL A 165 -30.98 -13.29 4.40
N VAL A 166 -31.02 -12.28 5.28
CA VAL A 166 -30.68 -12.35 6.71
C VAL A 166 -31.76 -11.65 7.56
N PRO A 167 -31.81 -11.88 8.89
CA PRO A 167 -32.73 -11.18 9.79
C PRO A 167 -32.55 -9.66 9.80
N ALA A 168 -33.62 -8.92 10.09
CA ALA A 168 -33.60 -7.44 10.10
C ALA A 168 -32.79 -6.80 11.25
N ASP A 169 -32.31 -7.61 12.20
CA ASP A 169 -31.41 -7.23 13.30
C ASP A 169 -29.95 -7.68 13.07
N TYR A 170 -29.64 -8.26 11.90
CA TYR A 170 -28.29 -8.65 11.49
C TYR A 170 -27.38 -7.43 11.31
N GLY A 171 -26.20 -7.44 11.94
CA GLY A 171 -25.27 -6.31 11.94
C GLY A 171 -23.83 -6.67 11.55
N ALA A 172 -22.94 -5.70 11.65
CA ALA A 172 -21.53 -5.82 11.29
C ALA A 172 -20.79 -6.95 12.05
N GLU A 173 -21.15 -7.18 13.31
CA GLU A 173 -20.55 -8.25 14.12
C GLU A 173 -20.99 -9.65 13.63
N ASP A 174 -22.26 -9.81 13.25
CA ASP A 174 -22.76 -11.05 12.65
C ASP A 174 -22.13 -11.29 11.27
N TYR A 175 -22.01 -10.24 10.45
CA TYR A 175 -21.32 -10.29 9.15
C TYR A 175 -19.87 -10.73 9.29
N SER A 176 -19.13 -10.15 10.25
CA SER A 176 -17.74 -10.52 10.50
C SER A 176 -17.60 -11.98 10.96
N GLN A 177 -18.45 -12.43 11.89
CA GLN A 177 -18.45 -13.81 12.37
C GLN A 177 -18.84 -14.83 11.28
N ASP A 178 -19.81 -14.49 10.44
CA ASP A 178 -20.18 -15.33 9.30
C ASP A 178 -19.08 -15.35 8.23
N ASN A 179 -18.41 -14.22 7.96
CA ASN A 179 -17.32 -14.13 6.98
C ASN A 179 -16.10 -14.98 7.38
N GLU A 180 -15.78 -15.05 8.68
CA GLU A 180 -14.73 -15.93 9.22
C GLU A 180 -15.16 -17.42 9.31
N GLY A 181 -16.45 -17.72 9.13
CA GLY A 181 -17.01 -19.05 9.36
C GLY A 181 -17.95 -19.52 8.25
N ARG A 182 -19.23 -19.13 8.36
CA ARG A 182 -20.33 -19.65 7.53
C ARG A 182 -20.15 -19.36 6.03
N PHE A 183 -19.59 -18.22 5.66
CA PHE A 183 -19.44 -17.79 4.26
C PHE A 183 -18.23 -18.40 3.54
N VAL A 184 -17.28 -19.00 4.28
CA VAL A 184 -16.08 -19.63 3.71
C VAL A 184 -16.44 -20.76 2.74
N GLU A 185 -17.43 -21.57 3.09
CA GLU A 185 -17.96 -22.68 2.27
C GLU A 185 -19.15 -22.20 1.41
N LEU A 186 -18.92 -21.18 0.58
CA LEU A 186 -19.94 -20.44 -0.18
C LEU A 186 -20.91 -21.35 -0.97
N ASP A 187 -20.42 -22.44 -1.56
CA ASP A 187 -21.21 -23.39 -2.35
C ASP A 187 -22.23 -24.20 -1.52
N THR A 188 -22.03 -24.29 -0.21
CA THR A 188 -22.95 -24.95 0.73
C THR A 188 -24.15 -24.09 1.14
N LEU A 189 -24.11 -22.78 0.84
CA LEU A 189 -25.15 -21.84 1.24
C LEU A 189 -26.40 -21.90 0.34
N PRO A 190 -27.57 -21.45 0.84
CA PRO A 190 -28.74 -21.15 0.01
C PRO A 190 -28.40 -20.24 -1.18
N THR A 191 -28.97 -20.53 -2.36
CA THR A 191 -28.61 -19.85 -3.62
C THR A 191 -28.89 -18.35 -3.61
N ASP A 192 -30.01 -17.95 -3.01
CA ASP A 192 -30.39 -16.54 -2.78
C ASP A 192 -29.34 -15.81 -1.94
N LEU A 193 -28.86 -16.43 -0.87
CA LEU A 193 -27.77 -15.88 -0.07
C LEU A 193 -26.44 -15.84 -0.84
N GLN A 194 -26.12 -16.85 -1.66
CA GLN A 194 -24.91 -16.80 -2.50
C GLN A 194 -24.95 -15.68 -3.55
N GLU A 195 -26.12 -15.41 -4.12
CA GLU A 195 -26.34 -14.32 -5.07
C GLU A 195 -26.21 -12.97 -4.35
N ALA A 196 -26.85 -12.81 -3.20
CA ALA A 196 -26.74 -11.61 -2.37
C ALA A 196 -25.30 -11.35 -1.90
N LEU A 197 -24.56 -12.36 -1.46
CA LEU A 197 -23.15 -12.21 -1.07
C LEU A 197 -22.28 -11.69 -2.22
N ARG A 198 -22.47 -12.22 -3.44
CA ARG A 198 -21.71 -11.76 -4.63
C ARG A 198 -22.09 -10.35 -5.08
N SER A 199 -23.35 -9.95 -4.97
CA SER A 199 -23.76 -8.58 -5.28
C SER A 199 -23.30 -7.60 -4.20
N CYS A 200 -23.46 -7.95 -2.92
CA CYS A 200 -23.06 -7.09 -1.80
C CYS A 200 -21.54 -7.00 -1.62
N SER A 201 -20.75 -7.95 -2.13
CA SER A 201 -19.28 -7.80 -2.17
C SER A 201 -18.80 -6.87 -3.29
N VAL A 202 -19.59 -6.69 -4.34
CA VAL A 202 -19.28 -5.83 -5.51
C VAL A 202 -19.79 -4.41 -5.30
N ASP A 203 -21.03 -4.25 -4.84
CA ASP A 203 -21.69 -2.96 -4.70
C ASP A 203 -22.63 -2.94 -3.47
N PRO A 204 -22.07 -2.94 -2.23
CA PRO A 204 -22.87 -2.95 -1.00
C PRO A 204 -23.73 -1.70 -0.81
N LEU A 205 -23.48 -0.64 -1.58
CA LEU A 205 -24.24 0.62 -1.54
C LEU A 205 -25.19 0.81 -2.74
N GLY A 206 -25.16 -0.10 -3.72
CA GLY A 206 -25.96 -0.02 -4.95
C GLY A 206 -25.62 1.19 -5.84
N ILE A 207 -24.40 1.72 -5.77
CA ILE A 207 -23.98 2.97 -6.42
C ILE A 207 -23.26 2.78 -7.76
N LEU A 208 -22.76 1.60 -8.11
CA LEU A 208 -22.09 1.35 -9.39
C LEU A 208 -23.08 1.32 -10.56
N GLU A 209 -24.30 0.81 -10.35
CA GLU A 209 -25.37 0.87 -11.37
C GLU A 209 -25.88 2.29 -11.62
N GLN A 210 -25.73 3.20 -10.64
CA GLN A 210 -26.20 4.58 -10.73
C GLN A 210 -25.23 5.53 -11.45
N GLN A 211 -24.04 5.05 -11.82
CA GLN A 211 -22.96 5.83 -12.45
C GLN A 211 -22.83 5.58 -13.97
N GLN A 212 -23.78 4.87 -14.59
CA GLN A 212 -23.81 4.49 -16.02
C GLN A 212 -24.92 5.21 -16.81
#